data_AF-A0A1I8JTS3-F1
#
_entry.id   AF-A0A1I8JTS3-F1
#
_cell.length_a   1.000
_cell.length_b   1.000
_cell.length_c   1.000
_cell.angle_alpha   90.00
_cell.angle_beta   90.00
_cell.angle_gamma   90.00
#
_symmetry.space_group_name_H-M   'P 1'
#
loop_
_entity.id
_entity.type
_entity.pdbx_description
1 polymer ?
#
loop_
_entity_poly.entity_id
_entity_poly.type
_entity_poly.pdbx_seq_one_letter_code
_entity_poly.pdbx_strand_id
1 'polypeptide(L)'
;MGHFFTFPRIPVFILYCCCFIITATTAVDPPTCDSSYGCISSIRQEDCAKGEILISGGSLNGCCPGCRGGRTYLAVCNLNIPDRLCAPGLKCVGRKCIYDRSTCLHTMHLDKDLVGWIPKCNLDGTYAAKQCRGDRLSGRCFCYSEDGKRIFGWDWYRNTERMTCACSRRRDKLEKEGRFDVTLHCTQNGNYEELQCDSGLCWCADELTGSVQLGTTVVHESLWELLPCYNSTLHGESYLRQCESAAQAQKLILKKFYARGTVGVTFNEIPCDYDGAYGRYKVENGVVYCTWRDGKKIGSFQIRSSMLSSVNCYCARDTIIYREAGIPFTLACGGNGNYEYSQDQNGQLFCVDSDGFVVTTEVAPNESCDKFIYNSAFYDED
;
A
#
# COMPACT_ATOMS: atom_id res chain seq x y z
N MET A 1 -97.68 -23.80 -3.68
CA MET A 1 -97.00 -22.50 -3.92
C MET A 1 -96.82 -21.82 -2.58
N GLY A 2 -95.57 -21.63 -2.15
CA GLY A 2 -95.16 -20.96 -0.90
C GLY A 2 -95.62 -21.64 0.39
N HIS A 3 -94.97 -21.55 1.54
CA HIS A 3 -93.62 -21.17 1.96
C HIS A 3 -93.67 -21.34 3.50
N PHE A 4 -92.54 -21.73 4.10
CA PHE A 4 -92.25 -21.66 5.55
C PHE A 4 -93.01 -22.58 6.52
N PHE A 5 -92.32 -23.65 6.96
CA PHE A 5 -92.54 -24.27 8.26
C PHE A 5 -91.61 -23.62 9.30
N THR A 6 -92.21 -23.09 10.36
CA THR A 6 -91.56 -22.57 11.57
C THR A 6 -91.60 -23.62 12.68
N PHE A 7 -90.46 -23.89 13.33
CA PHE A 7 -90.39 -24.60 14.62
C PHE A 7 -89.84 -23.67 15.72
N PRO A 8 -90.35 -23.72 16.96
CA PRO A 8 -89.88 -22.90 18.07
C PRO A 8 -88.75 -23.54 18.89
N ARG A 9 -88.16 -22.70 19.76
CA ARG A 9 -86.86 -22.77 20.46
C ARG A 9 -86.63 -23.90 21.47
N ILE A 10 -85.36 -24.31 21.62
CA ILE A 10 -84.74 -24.68 22.92
C ILE A 10 -83.34 -24.02 22.98
N PRO A 11 -82.94 -23.33 24.08
CA PRO A 11 -81.65 -22.66 24.18
C PRO A 11 -80.56 -23.63 24.66
N VAL A 12 -79.43 -23.67 23.97
CA VAL A 12 -78.19 -24.28 24.47
C VAL A 12 -77.29 -23.15 24.94
N PHE A 13 -77.09 -23.03 26.25
CA PHE A 13 -76.06 -22.16 26.83
C PHE A 13 -74.69 -22.80 26.59
N ILE A 14 -73.93 -22.27 25.64
CA ILE A 14 -72.49 -22.54 25.53
C ILE A 14 -71.76 -21.36 26.16
N LEU A 15 -71.14 -21.61 27.30
CA LEU A 15 -70.27 -20.67 27.99
C LEU A 15 -69.01 -20.46 27.13
N TYR A 16 -68.91 -19.36 26.39
CA TYR A 16 -67.66 -18.94 25.77
C TYR A 16 -66.75 -18.35 26.85
N CYS A 17 -65.77 -19.14 27.30
CA CYS A 17 -64.68 -18.66 28.13
C CYS A 17 -63.71 -17.89 27.23
N CYS A 18 -63.79 -16.56 27.21
CA CYS A 18 -62.81 -15.71 26.57
C CYS A 18 -61.48 -15.76 27.35
N CYS A 19 -60.62 -16.72 27.02
CA CYS A 19 -59.19 -16.63 27.35
C CYS A 19 -58.56 -15.54 26.48
N PHE A 20 -58.43 -14.33 27.03
CA PHE A 20 -57.47 -13.35 26.51
C PHE A 20 -56.07 -13.91 26.73
N ILE A 21 -55.46 -14.45 25.67
CA ILE A 21 -54.02 -14.70 25.65
C ILE A 21 -53.35 -13.33 25.57
N ILE A 22 -52.94 -12.81 26.72
CA ILE A 22 -51.98 -11.70 26.77
C ILE A 22 -50.64 -12.30 26.35
N THR A 23 -50.30 -12.19 25.07
CA THR A 23 -48.91 -12.39 24.64
C THR A 23 -48.11 -11.19 25.17
N ALA A 24 -47.61 -11.33 26.39
CA ALA A 24 -46.52 -10.49 26.86
C ALA A 24 -45.29 -10.84 26.00
N THR A 25 -45.09 -10.10 24.90
CA THR A 25 -43.77 -10.01 24.30
C THR A 25 -42.92 -9.23 25.28
N THR A 26 -42.27 -9.93 26.22
CA THR A 26 -41.10 -9.37 26.90
C THR A 26 -40.11 -9.06 25.80
N ALA A 27 -39.90 -7.77 25.51
CA ALA A 27 -38.70 -7.35 24.82
C ALA A 27 -37.55 -7.86 25.69
N VAL A 28 -36.89 -8.93 25.24
CA VAL A 28 -35.66 -9.38 25.86
C VAL A 28 -34.67 -8.26 25.60
N ASP A 29 -34.25 -7.58 26.66
CA ASP A 29 -33.18 -6.60 26.56
C ASP A 29 -32.00 -7.25 25.82
N PRO A 30 -31.37 -6.56 24.86
CA PRO A 30 -30.26 -7.14 24.12
C PRO A 30 -29.20 -7.63 25.12
N PRO A 31 -28.66 -8.85 24.95
CA PRO A 31 -27.75 -9.45 25.91
C PRO A 31 -26.57 -8.52 26.18
N THR A 32 -26.32 -8.23 27.45
CA THR A 32 -25.11 -7.55 27.90
C THR A 32 -23.90 -8.45 27.60
N CYS A 33 -22.73 -7.84 27.38
CA CYS A 33 -21.50 -8.58 27.09
C CYS A 33 -21.14 -9.66 28.11
N ASP A 34 -21.57 -9.47 29.35
CA ASP A 34 -21.31 -10.39 30.45
C ASP A 34 -22.29 -11.57 30.51
N SER A 35 -23.15 -11.76 29.48
CA SER A 35 -24.04 -12.92 29.42
C SER A 35 -23.28 -14.20 29.10
N SER A 36 -23.76 -15.34 29.63
CA SER A 36 -23.13 -16.66 29.44
C SER A 36 -23.07 -17.14 27.98
N TYR A 37 -23.76 -16.46 27.06
CA TYR A 37 -23.81 -16.75 25.63
C TYR A 37 -22.86 -15.86 24.78
N GLY A 38 -22.26 -14.83 25.37
CA GLY A 38 -21.39 -13.88 24.67
C GLY A 38 -22.11 -13.15 23.52
N CYS A 39 -21.35 -12.78 22.49
CA CYS A 39 -21.92 -12.26 21.25
C CYS A 39 -22.34 -13.40 20.32
N ILE A 40 -23.64 -13.49 20.00
CA ILE A 40 -24.15 -14.32 18.91
C ILE A 40 -24.55 -13.38 17.76
N SER A 41 -23.76 -13.35 16.70
CA SER A 41 -24.05 -12.57 15.49
C SER A 41 -23.74 -13.39 14.24
N SER A 42 -24.68 -13.39 13.30
CA SER A 42 -24.52 -14.02 11.97
C SER A 42 -24.23 -13.00 10.87
N ILE A 43 -24.04 -11.73 11.23
CA ILE A 43 -23.82 -10.65 10.28
C ILE A 43 -22.51 -10.85 9.52
N ARG A 44 -22.53 -10.53 8.24
CA ARG A 44 -21.39 -10.62 7.32
C ARG A 44 -21.16 -9.27 6.65
N GLN A 45 -20.02 -9.15 5.98
CA GLN A 45 -19.69 -7.93 5.26
C GLN A 45 -20.71 -7.60 4.16
N GLU A 46 -21.33 -8.62 3.54
CA GLU A 46 -22.40 -8.43 2.56
C GLU A 46 -23.69 -7.83 3.15
N ASP A 47 -23.89 -7.90 4.47
CA ASP A 47 -25.05 -7.33 5.15
C ASP A 47 -24.87 -5.83 5.46
N CYS A 48 -23.66 -5.30 5.31
CA CYS A 48 -23.34 -3.90 5.54
C CYS A 48 -23.76 -3.02 4.36
N ALA A 49 -24.22 -1.81 4.64
CA ALA A 49 -24.58 -0.86 3.58
C ALA A 49 -23.35 -0.45 2.75
N LYS A 50 -23.58 0.08 1.54
CA LYS A 50 -22.49 0.56 0.68
C LYS A 50 -21.65 1.61 1.43
N GLY A 51 -20.35 1.34 1.59
CA GLY A 51 -19.43 2.19 2.34
C GLY A 51 -19.30 1.86 3.83
N GLU A 52 -19.97 0.82 4.33
CA GLU A 52 -19.78 0.29 5.67
C GLU A 52 -18.92 -0.98 5.67
N ILE A 53 -18.12 -1.14 6.71
CA ILE A 53 -17.27 -2.28 6.96
C ILE A 53 -17.74 -2.98 8.23
N LEU A 54 -17.79 -4.30 8.19
CA LEU A 54 -18.08 -5.10 9.36
C LEU A 54 -16.87 -5.08 10.30
N ILE A 55 -17.07 -4.55 11.51
CA ILE A 55 -16.04 -4.54 12.56
C ILE A 55 -16.51 -5.39 13.74
N SER A 56 -15.57 -6.09 14.41
CA SER A 56 -15.89 -7.04 15.49
C SER A 56 -16.54 -6.42 16.74
N GLY A 57 -16.36 -5.12 16.98
CA GLY A 57 -16.96 -4.36 18.08
C GLY A 57 -17.94 -3.27 17.63
N GLY A 58 -18.61 -3.47 16.50
CA GLY A 58 -19.50 -2.47 15.89
C GLY A 58 -20.88 -2.36 16.54
N SER A 59 -21.22 -3.18 17.53
CA SER A 59 -22.53 -3.19 18.18
C SER A 59 -22.44 -3.61 19.64
N LEU A 60 -23.53 -3.39 20.37
CA LEU A 60 -23.70 -3.74 21.80
C LEU A 60 -22.54 -3.24 22.66
N ASN A 61 -22.23 -1.93 22.67
CA ASN A 61 -21.09 -1.38 23.43
C ASN A 61 -19.73 -2.05 23.15
N GLY A 62 -19.47 -2.46 21.90
CA GLY A 62 -18.20 -3.08 21.53
C GLY A 62 -18.18 -4.61 21.65
N CYS A 63 -19.30 -5.23 22.04
CA CYS A 63 -19.38 -6.68 22.18
C CYS A 63 -19.39 -7.45 20.87
N CYS A 64 -20.13 -6.90 19.91
CA CYS A 64 -20.64 -7.65 18.80
C CYS A 64 -20.19 -7.05 17.48
N PRO A 65 -20.01 -7.90 16.46
CA PRO A 65 -19.78 -7.41 15.13
C PRO A 65 -20.91 -6.48 14.68
N GLY A 66 -20.56 -5.39 14.02
CA GLY A 66 -21.53 -4.43 13.48
C GLY A 66 -20.93 -3.60 12.35
N CYS A 67 -21.80 -3.12 11.46
CA CYS A 67 -21.40 -2.34 10.30
C CYS A 67 -21.09 -0.88 10.71
N ARG A 68 -19.94 -0.37 10.24
CA ARG A 68 -19.44 0.98 10.49
C ARG A 68 -18.64 1.48 9.28
N GLY A 69 -18.78 2.74 8.87
CA GLY A 69 -18.00 3.30 7.76
C GLY A 69 -18.25 4.79 7.50
N GLY A 70 -17.62 5.37 6.48
CA GLY A 70 -17.69 6.82 6.23
C GLY A 70 -17.39 7.29 4.80
N ARG A 71 -18.42 7.93 4.20
CA ARG A 71 -18.37 9.18 3.39
C ARG A 71 -19.77 9.81 3.28
N THR A 72 -20.84 9.01 3.35
CA THR A 72 -22.23 9.48 3.14
C THR A 72 -23.17 9.30 4.34
N TYR A 73 -22.76 8.68 5.46
CA TYR A 73 -23.66 8.46 6.59
C TYR A 73 -23.00 8.80 7.93
N LEU A 74 -23.54 9.86 8.53
CA LEU A 74 -23.16 10.50 9.78
C LEU A 74 -23.48 9.61 10.99
N ALA A 75 -22.69 8.59 11.26
CA ALA A 75 -22.65 8.04 12.62
C ALA A 75 -22.00 9.08 13.54
N VAL A 76 -22.70 9.45 14.62
CA VAL A 76 -22.15 10.33 15.67
C VAL A 76 -21.06 9.56 16.39
N CYS A 77 -19.80 9.84 16.08
CA CYS A 77 -18.69 9.22 16.77
C CYS A 77 -18.49 9.83 18.16
N ASN A 78 -18.14 8.99 19.13
CA ASN A 78 -17.80 9.40 20.48
C ASN A 78 -16.70 8.48 21.01
N LEU A 79 -15.51 9.03 21.24
CA LEU A 79 -14.34 8.29 21.70
C LEU A 79 -14.52 7.66 23.09
N ASN A 80 -15.49 8.15 23.88
CA ASN A 80 -15.78 7.65 25.22
C ASN A 80 -16.82 6.53 25.23
N ILE A 81 -17.42 6.18 24.08
CA ILE A 81 -18.46 5.15 23.99
C ILE A 81 -17.97 4.07 23.00
N PRO A 82 -17.66 2.85 23.47
CA PRO A 82 -17.03 1.82 22.64
C PRO A 82 -17.75 1.47 21.34
N ASP A 83 -19.08 1.46 21.31
CA ASP A 83 -19.86 1.20 20.09
C ASP A 83 -19.99 2.40 19.14
N ARG A 84 -19.48 3.58 19.55
CA ARG A 84 -19.42 4.81 18.74
C ARG A 84 -17.99 5.16 18.32
N LEU A 85 -17.07 4.21 18.42
CA LEU A 85 -15.76 4.33 17.80
C LEU A 85 -15.89 4.21 16.28
N CYS A 86 -15.02 4.93 15.58
CA CYS A 86 -14.94 4.83 14.14
C CYS A 86 -14.33 3.49 13.72
N ALA A 87 -14.70 3.00 12.54
CA ALA A 87 -14.06 1.82 11.96
C ALA A 87 -12.56 2.06 11.73
N PRO A 88 -11.72 1.00 11.68
CA PRO A 88 -10.30 1.14 11.36
C PRO A 88 -10.07 1.93 10.08
N GLY A 89 -9.09 2.83 10.09
CA GLY A 89 -8.83 3.74 8.97
C GLY A 89 -9.66 5.04 8.98
N LEU A 90 -10.49 5.26 10.00
CA LEU A 90 -11.25 6.49 10.20
C LEU A 90 -10.91 7.12 11.56
N LYS A 91 -10.90 8.45 11.62
CA LYS A 91 -10.70 9.23 12.85
C LYS A 91 -11.95 10.06 13.20
N CYS A 92 -12.22 10.22 14.49
CA CYS A 92 -13.37 10.99 14.98
C CYS A 92 -13.04 12.48 15.06
N VAL A 93 -13.62 13.29 14.17
CA VAL A 93 -13.45 14.76 14.15
C VAL A 93 -14.82 15.41 14.10
N GLY A 94 -15.12 16.31 15.04
CA GLY A 94 -16.41 17.01 15.09
C GLY A 94 -17.62 16.08 15.21
N ARG A 95 -17.47 14.95 15.94
CA ARG A 95 -18.46 13.86 16.04
C ARG A 95 -18.79 13.15 14.72
N LYS A 96 -17.90 13.26 13.72
CA LYS A 96 -18.00 12.53 12.45
C LYS A 96 -16.77 11.65 12.27
N CYS A 97 -16.96 10.47 11.72
CA CYS A 97 -15.85 9.64 11.27
C CYS A 97 -15.39 10.14 9.89
N ILE A 98 -14.15 10.60 9.80
CA ILE A 98 -13.51 11.04 8.56
C ILE A 98 -12.30 10.14 8.26
N TYR A 99 -11.82 10.15 7.01
CA TYR A 99 -10.67 9.33 6.62
C TYR A 99 -9.41 9.67 7.44
N ASP A 100 -8.79 8.65 8.00
CA ASP A 100 -7.45 8.76 8.56
C ASP A 100 -6.40 8.39 7.51
N ARG A 101 -6.05 9.40 6.69
CA ARG A 101 -5.05 9.30 5.61
C ARG A 101 -3.65 8.89 6.09
N SER A 102 -3.37 8.95 7.39
CA SER A 102 -2.10 8.45 7.93
C SER A 102 -2.00 6.92 7.91
N THR A 103 -3.12 6.23 7.69
CA THR A 103 -3.21 4.76 7.65
C THR A 103 -3.68 4.29 6.28
N CYS A 104 -3.21 3.15 5.79
CA CYS A 104 -3.71 2.50 4.57
C CYS A 104 -5.20 2.13 4.67
N LEU A 105 -5.68 1.79 5.87
CA LEU A 105 -7.04 1.26 6.09
C LEU A 105 -8.15 2.25 5.71
N HIS A 106 -7.87 3.55 5.61
CA HIS A 106 -8.86 4.51 5.11
C HIS A 106 -9.36 4.15 3.70
N THR A 107 -8.50 3.52 2.89
CA THR A 107 -8.81 3.14 1.51
C THR A 107 -9.89 2.06 1.41
N MET A 108 -10.11 1.28 2.47
CA MET A 108 -11.16 0.27 2.50
C MET A 108 -12.57 0.86 2.48
N HIS A 109 -12.69 2.14 2.86
CA HIS A 109 -13.95 2.89 2.89
C HIS A 109 -14.20 3.70 1.61
N LEU A 110 -13.30 3.60 0.63
CA LEU A 110 -13.48 4.22 -0.68
C LEU A 110 -14.48 3.41 -1.50
N ASP A 111 -15.24 4.11 -2.36
CA ASP A 111 -16.15 3.46 -3.28
C ASP A 111 -15.34 2.67 -4.32
N LYS A 112 -15.40 1.33 -4.24
CA LYS A 112 -14.70 0.42 -5.17
C LYS A 112 -15.13 0.57 -6.62
N ASP A 113 -16.36 1.03 -6.84
CA ASP A 113 -16.87 1.27 -8.19
C ASP A 113 -16.27 2.55 -8.79
N LEU A 114 -15.81 3.47 -7.93
CA LEU A 114 -15.19 4.72 -8.31
C LEU A 114 -13.66 4.60 -8.35
N VAL A 115 -13.08 3.95 -7.35
CA VAL A 115 -11.65 3.75 -7.21
C VAL A 115 -11.34 2.35 -7.72
N GLY A 116 -10.92 2.26 -8.98
CA GLY A 116 -10.69 0.96 -9.64
C GLY A 116 -9.58 0.12 -9.01
N TRP A 117 -8.86 0.64 -8.01
CA TRP A 117 -7.96 -0.15 -7.19
C TRP A 117 -7.83 0.32 -5.74
N ILE A 118 -7.93 -0.61 -4.81
CA ILE A 118 -7.64 -0.40 -3.38
C ILE A 118 -6.33 -1.11 -3.01
N PRO A 119 -5.38 -0.43 -2.33
CA PRO A 119 -4.15 -1.06 -1.86
C PRO A 119 -4.40 -2.16 -0.86
N LYS A 120 -3.50 -3.14 -0.84
CA LYS A 120 -3.46 -4.12 0.24
C LYS A 120 -2.90 -3.47 1.50
N CYS A 121 -3.67 -3.53 2.58
CA CYS A 121 -3.27 -3.01 3.89
C CYS A 121 -2.99 -4.16 4.85
N ASN A 122 -2.07 -3.92 5.78
CA ASN A 122 -1.89 -4.76 6.96
C ASN A 122 -2.95 -4.40 8.02
N LEU A 123 -3.15 -5.31 8.99
CA LEU A 123 -4.13 -5.12 10.07
C LEU A 123 -3.79 -3.93 11.00
N ASP A 124 -2.51 -3.56 11.07
CA ASP A 124 -2.00 -2.47 11.90
C ASP A 124 -2.19 -1.07 11.29
N GLY A 125 -2.78 -0.97 10.10
CA GLY A 125 -2.93 0.30 9.40
C GLY A 125 -1.85 0.59 8.37
N THR A 126 -0.75 -0.16 8.32
CA THR A 126 0.33 0.08 7.36
C THR A 126 0.03 -0.51 5.98
N TYR A 127 0.75 -0.06 4.97
CA TYR A 127 0.68 -0.68 3.65
C TYR A 127 1.36 -2.06 3.66
N ALA A 128 0.74 -3.02 2.98
CA ALA A 128 1.38 -4.30 2.73
C ALA A 128 2.65 -4.08 1.89
N ALA A 129 3.71 -4.81 2.21
CA ALA A 129 5.04 -4.61 1.62
C ALA A 129 5.09 -4.79 0.09
N LYS A 130 4.16 -5.58 -0.47
CA LYS A 130 4.06 -5.90 -1.89
C LYS A 130 2.68 -5.52 -2.43
N GLN A 131 2.66 -4.65 -3.43
CA GLN A 131 1.45 -4.27 -4.16
C GLN A 131 1.55 -4.80 -5.58
N CYS A 132 0.55 -5.58 -6.01
CA CYS A 132 0.52 -6.24 -7.32
C CYS A 132 -0.73 -5.82 -8.08
N ARG A 133 -0.58 -5.49 -9.36
CA ARG A 133 -1.72 -5.23 -10.25
C ARG A 133 -1.48 -5.76 -11.66
N GLY A 134 -2.56 -5.82 -12.45
CA GLY A 134 -2.59 -6.44 -13.76
C GLY A 134 -2.87 -7.94 -13.68
N ASP A 135 -2.85 -8.59 -14.85
CA ASP A 135 -3.05 -10.02 -14.96
C ASP A 135 -1.86 -10.81 -14.40
N ARG A 136 -2.04 -12.11 -14.17
CA ARG A 136 -0.99 -12.96 -13.57
C ARG A 136 0.23 -13.18 -14.46
N LEU A 137 0.11 -12.97 -15.78
CA LEU A 137 1.17 -13.21 -16.75
C LEU A 137 2.02 -11.96 -16.99
N SER A 138 1.39 -10.80 -17.21
CA SER A 138 2.06 -9.55 -17.58
C SER A 138 1.96 -8.42 -16.54
N GLY A 139 1.20 -8.65 -15.46
CA GLY A 139 1.10 -7.72 -14.34
C GLY A 139 2.42 -7.50 -13.63
N ARG A 140 2.47 -6.42 -12.84
CA ARG A 140 3.67 -5.98 -12.11
C ARG A 140 3.37 -5.93 -10.63
N CYS A 141 4.41 -6.22 -9.84
CA CYS A 141 4.40 -6.03 -8.41
C CYS A 141 5.56 -5.11 -8.00
N PHE A 142 5.31 -4.28 -6.99
CA PHE A 142 6.26 -3.32 -6.46
C PHE A 142 6.36 -3.41 -4.94
N CYS A 143 7.53 -3.08 -4.43
CA CYS A 143 7.74 -2.90 -3.01
C CYS A 143 7.24 -1.54 -2.53
N TYR A 144 6.57 -1.56 -1.38
CA TYR A 144 5.98 -0.40 -0.73
C TYR A 144 6.50 -0.27 0.71
N SER A 145 6.78 0.97 1.08
CA SER A 145 7.07 1.38 2.47
C SER A 145 5.80 1.31 3.34
N GLU A 146 5.95 1.43 4.65
CA GLU A 146 4.84 1.29 5.61
C GLU A 146 3.79 2.42 5.45
N ASP A 147 4.25 3.59 5.00
CA ASP A 147 3.52 4.83 4.70
C ASP A 147 2.96 4.90 3.26
N GLY A 148 3.12 3.85 2.46
CA GLY A 148 2.46 3.75 1.15
C GLY A 148 3.21 4.39 -0.01
N LYS A 149 4.47 4.79 0.19
CA LYS A 149 5.37 5.20 -0.90
C LYS A 149 5.96 3.96 -1.58
N ARG A 150 5.92 3.93 -2.92
CA ARG A 150 6.68 2.96 -3.72
C ARG A 150 8.18 3.14 -3.48
N ILE A 151 8.85 2.04 -3.13
CA ILE A 151 10.29 1.97 -2.90
C ILE A 151 10.95 1.05 -3.92
N PHE A 152 12.27 0.93 -3.86
CA PHE A 152 13.00 0.01 -4.72
C PHE A 152 12.50 -1.43 -4.53
N GLY A 153 12.47 -2.21 -5.61
CA GLY A 153 12.02 -3.59 -5.60
C GLY A 153 10.79 -3.79 -6.48
N TRP A 154 10.92 -4.65 -7.49
CA TRP A 154 9.83 -5.01 -8.39
C TRP A 154 10.04 -6.38 -9.01
N ASP A 155 8.94 -7.02 -9.42
CA ASP A 155 9.00 -8.21 -10.26
C ASP A 155 7.71 -8.33 -11.10
N TRP A 156 7.73 -9.21 -12.09
CA TRP A 156 6.54 -9.65 -12.79
C TRP A 156 5.63 -10.43 -11.85
N TYR A 157 4.32 -10.28 -11.99
CA TYR A 157 3.35 -10.91 -11.07
C TYR A 157 3.62 -12.42 -10.94
N ARG A 158 3.83 -13.12 -12.05
CA ARG A 158 4.15 -14.56 -12.08
C ARG A 158 5.36 -15.00 -11.24
N ASN A 159 6.29 -14.09 -10.92
CA ASN A 159 7.54 -14.41 -10.21
C ASN A 159 7.52 -14.00 -8.72
N THR A 160 6.37 -13.55 -8.21
CA THR A 160 6.33 -12.85 -6.91
C THR A 160 6.08 -13.72 -5.69
N GLU A 161 6.12 -15.04 -5.85
CA GLU A 161 5.86 -15.98 -4.76
C GLU A 161 6.80 -15.73 -3.56
N ARG A 162 8.10 -15.55 -3.84
CA ARG A 162 9.14 -15.26 -2.83
C ARG A 162 9.44 -13.79 -2.61
N MET A 163 8.71 -12.87 -3.25
CA MET A 163 8.94 -11.43 -3.10
C MET A 163 8.39 -10.93 -1.76
N THR A 164 9.29 -10.60 -0.83
CA THR A 164 8.98 -10.11 0.53
C THR A 164 9.15 -8.60 0.69
N CYS A 165 10.02 -7.98 -0.11
CA CYS A 165 10.43 -6.58 0.03
C CYS A 165 11.13 -6.24 1.37
N ALA A 166 11.59 -7.26 2.11
CA ALA A 166 12.13 -7.08 3.45
C ALA A 166 13.39 -6.20 3.49
N CYS A 167 14.31 -6.38 2.54
CA CYS A 167 15.51 -5.56 2.44
C CYS A 167 15.16 -4.11 2.10
N SER A 168 14.33 -3.91 1.07
CA SER A 168 13.93 -2.56 0.65
C SER A 168 13.25 -1.79 1.77
N ARG A 169 12.33 -2.44 2.51
CA ARG A 169 11.67 -1.80 3.66
C ARG A 169 12.65 -1.50 4.79
N ARG A 170 13.59 -2.41 5.08
CA ARG A 170 14.60 -2.18 6.11
C ARG A 170 15.48 -0.99 5.75
N ARG A 171 15.93 -0.89 4.51
CA ARG A 171 16.77 0.20 4.02
C ARG A 171 16.02 1.54 4.02
N ASP A 172 14.79 1.60 3.48
CA ASP A 172 13.94 2.81 3.52
C ASP A 172 13.68 3.29 4.97
N LYS A 173 13.44 2.36 5.89
CA LYS A 173 13.25 2.68 7.31
C LYS A 173 14.51 3.30 7.93
N LEU A 174 15.69 2.69 7.74
CA LEU A 174 16.94 3.22 8.26
C LEU A 174 17.25 4.61 7.68
N GLU A 175 17.04 4.80 6.37
CA GLU A 175 17.23 6.08 5.70
C GLU A 175 16.29 7.17 6.26
N LYS A 176 15.01 6.83 6.52
CA LYS A 176 14.03 7.72 7.18
C LYS A 176 14.38 8.03 8.63
N GLU A 177 15.01 7.09 9.35
CA GLU A 177 15.57 7.29 10.69
C GLU A 177 16.83 8.18 10.68
N GLY A 178 17.27 8.65 9.50
CA GLY A 178 18.38 9.58 9.34
C GLY A 178 19.74 8.90 9.17
N ARG A 179 19.79 7.56 9.04
CA ARG A 179 21.02 6.84 8.69
C ARG A 179 21.36 7.14 7.23
N PHE A 180 22.44 7.90 7.02
CA PHE A 180 22.92 8.21 5.68
C PHE A 180 23.92 7.17 5.13
N ASP A 181 24.47 6.31 6.00
CA ASP A 181 25.53 5.34 5.72
C ASP A 181 25.01 3.89 5.59
N VAL A 182 23.74 3.72 5.23
CA VAL A 182 23.15 2.40 4.99
C VAL A 182 23.74 1.78 3.73
N THR A 183 24.26 0.55 3.85
CA THR A 183 24.93 -0.16 2.74
C THR A 183 24.29 -1.50 2.41
N LEU A 184 23.10 -1.79 2.94
CA LEU A 184 22.37 -3.02 2.65
C LEU A 184 22.11 -3.17 1.15
N HIS A 185 22.40 -4.34 0.59
CA HIS A 185 22.13 -4.69 -0.80
C HIS A 185 20.85 -5.50 -0.95
N CYS A 186 19.94 -5.01 -1.76
CA CYS A 186 18.69 -5.70 -2.03
C CYS A 186 18.74 -6.33 -3.42
N THR A 187 18.13 -7.49 -3.60
CA THR A 187 17.91 -8.04 -4.95
C THR A 187 16.85 -7.19 -5.69
N GLN A 188 16.73 -7.37 -7.00
CA GLN A 188 15.77 -6.63 -7.83
C GLN A 188 14.32 -6.70 -7.32
N ASN A 189 13.90 -7.81 -6.70
CA ASN A 189 12.56 -7.96 -6.15
C ASN A 189 12.41 -7.36 -4.72
N GLY A 190 13.46 -6.76 -4.17
CA GLY A 190 13.49 -6.11 -2.86
C GLY A 190 13.76 -7.05 -1.68
N ASN A 191 14.13 -8.30 -1.93
CA ASN A 191 14.67 -9.21 -0.92
C ASN A 191 16.14 -8.88 -0.61
N TYR A 192 16.74 -9.55 0.38
CA TYR A 192 18.16 -9.38 0.68
C TYR A 192 19.04 -10.10 -0.34
N GLU A 193 20.09 -9.45 -0.82
CA GLU A 193 21.23 -10.17 -1.40
C GLU A 193 21.90 -11.02 -0.30
N GLU A 194 22.54 -12.13 -0.69
CA GLU A 194 23.05 -13.08 0.30
C GLU A 194 24.20 -12.51 1.13
N LEU A 195 25.12 -11.76 0.51
CA LEU A 195 26.18 -11.08 1.22
C LEU A 195 25.71 -9.68 1.64
N GLN A 196 25.63 -9.44 2.95
CA GLN A 196 25.30 -8.12 3.50
C GLN A 196 26.48 -7.54 4.25
N CYS A 197 26.74 -6.27 4.06
CA CYS A 197 27.60 -5.46 4.91
C CYS A 197 26.87 -4.17 5.28
N ASP A 198 26.79 -3.87 6.57
CA ASP A 198 26.23 -2.62 7.08
C ASP A 198 26.79 -2.33 8.47
N SER A 199 26.99 -1.04 8.78
CA SER A 199 27.48 -0.60 10.10
C SER A 199 28.81 -1.25 10.53
N GLY A 200 29.72 -1.52 9.58
CA GLY A 200 31.05 -2.10 9.84
C GLY A 200 31.08 -3.61 10.07
N LEU A 201 29.95 -4.29 9.88
CA LEU A 201 29.81 -5.74 10.01
C LEU A 201 29.29 -6.35 8.71
N CYS A 202 29.74 -7.55 8.40
CA CYS A 202 29.26 -8.32 7.25
C CYS A 202 28.78 -9.71 7.67
N TRP A 203 27.77 -10.23 6.97
CA TRP A 203 27.19 -11.55 7.23
C TRP A 203 26.56 -12.15 5.97
N CYS A 204 26.34 -13.46 5.99
CA CYS A 204 25.49 -14.13 5.01
C CYS A 204 24.03 -14.05 5.50
N ALA A 205 23.20 -13.34 4.75
CA ALA A 205 21.81 -13.08 5.04
C ALA A 205 20.90 -14.15 4.44
N ASP A 206 19.89 -14.55 5.19
CA ASP A 206 18.71 -15.22 4.65
C ASP A 206 17.98 -14.24 3.72
N GLU A 207 17.69 -14.68 2.50
CA GLU A 207 17.13 -13.87 1.42
C GLU A 207 15.81 -13.18 1.85
N LEU A 208 14.97 -13.87 2.62
CA LEU A 208 13.60 -13.44 2.91
C LEU A 208 13.52 -12.56 4.17
N THR A 209 14.42 -12.77 5.13
CA THR A 209 14.37 -12.13 6.45
C THR A 209 15.52 -11.17 6.72
N GLY A 210 16.66 -11.36 6.04
CA GLY A 210 17.91 -10.64 6.31
C GLY A 210 18.68 -11.17 7.52
N SER A 211 18.15 -12.18 8.20
CA SER A 211 18.79 -12.78 9.37
C SER A 211 20.06 -13.55 9.00
N VAL A 212 20.97 -13.74 9.95
CA VAL A 212 22.20 -14.50 9.70
C VAL A 212 21.85 -15.95 9.37
N GLN A 213 22.35 -16.46 8.24
CA GLN A 213 22.15 -17.85 7.84
C GLN A 213 22.78 -18.81 8.85
N LEU A 214 22.11 -19.93 9.10
CA LEU A 214 22.58 -20.97 10.01
C LEU A 214 23.93 -21.54 9.56
N GLY A 215 24.87 -21.67 10.49
CA GLY A 215 26.22 -22.19 10.22
C GLY A 215 27.19 -21.16 9.64
N THR A 216 26.78 -19.90 9.49
CA THR A 216 27.66 -18.78 9.10
C THR A 216 28.01 -17.91 10.31
N THR A 217 28.95 -16.99 10.13
CA THR A 217 29.36 -16.03 11.19
C THR A 217 29.17 -14.60 10.70
N VAL A 218 29.07 -13.68 11.64
CA VAL A 218 29.25 -12.25 11.39
C VAL A 218 30.75 -11.94 11.48
N VAL A 219 31.25 -11.13 10.55
CA VAL A 219 32.65 -10.69 10.53
C VAL A 219 32.74 -9.17 10.48
N HIS A 220 33.91 -8.62 10.82
CA HIS A 220 34.21 -7.22 10.58
C HIS A 220 34.25 -6.94 9.07
N GLU A 221 33.92 -5.71 8.64
CA GLU A 221 33.87 -5.33 7.22
C GLU A 221 35.16 -5.63 6.44
N SER A 222 36.32 -5.60 7.11
CA SER A 222 37.62 -5.93 6.49
C SER A 222 37.82 -7.42 6.20
N LEU A 223 36.93 -8.29 6.67
CA LEU A 223 37.02 -9.75 6.56
C LEU A 223 35.85 -10.34 5.76
N TRP A 224 35.07 -9.49 5.08
CA TRP A 224 33.87 -9.88 4.34
C TRP A 224 34.11 -10.98 3.30
N GLU A 225 35.29 -10.98 2.65
CA GLU A 225 35.69 -12.00 1.67
C GLU A 225 35.90 -13.40 2.29
N LEU A 226 35.98 -13.51 3.62
CA LEU A 226 36.07 -14.80 4.32
C LEU A 226 34.71 -15.46 4.54
N LEU A 227 33.61 -14.75 4.25
CA LEU A 227 32.27 -15.30 4.38
C LEU A 227 32.00 -16.35 3.29
N PRO A 228 31.27 -17.45 3.60
CA PRO A 228 31.01 -18.51 2.63
C PRO A 228 30.12 -18.07 1.46
N CYS A 229 29.31 -17.03 1.63
CA CYS A 229 28.49 -16.44 0.57
C CYS A 229 29.26 -15.45 -0.32
N TYR A 230 30.52 -15.14 0.00
CA TYR A 230 31.35 -14.34 -0.89
C TYR A 230 31.69 -15.12 -2.16
N ASN A 231 31.65 -14.40 -3.28
CA ASN A 231 32.00 -14.92 -4.59
C ASN A 231 32.65 -13.79 -5.38
N SER A 232 33.92 -13.94 -5.74
CA SER A 232 34.70 -12.89 -6.40
C SER A 232 34.18 -12.54 -7.80
N THR A 233 33.52 -13.48 -8.50
CA THR A 233 32.91 -13.21 -9.81
C THR A 233 31.64 -12.37 -9.67
N LEU A 234 30.86 -12.59 -8.61
CA LEU A 234 29.61 -11.87 -8.38
C LEU A 234 29.83 -10.51 -7.71
N HIS A 235 30.75 -10.46 -6.74
CA HIS A 235 30.94 -9.29 -5.87
C HIS A 235 32.18 -8.45 -6.24
N GLY A 236 33.18 -9.04 -6.89
CA GLY A 236 34.45 -8.35 -7.17
C GLY A 236 35.28 -8.10 -5.91
N GLU A 237 36.18 -7.11 -5.98
CA GLU A 237 37.14 -6.78 -4.91
C GLU A 237 36.62 -5.73 -3.90
N SER A 238 35.41 -5.20 -4.12
CA SER A 238 34.79 -4.19 -3.26
C SER A 238 33.33 -4.54 -3.06
N TYR A 239 32.89 -4.54 -1.80
CA TYR A 239 31.48 -4.74 -1.48
C TYR A 239 30.58 -3.69 -2.16
N LEU A 240 30.92 -2.40 -2.03
CA LEU A 240 30.15 -1.32 -2.65
C LEU A 240 30.33 -1.33 -4.17
N ARG A 241 29.22 -1.24 -4.90
CA ARG A 241 29.22 -1.13 -6.37
C ARG A 241 29.65 0.27 -6.81
N GLN A 242 29.85 0.48 -8.12
CA GLN A 242 30.41 1.73 -8.65
C GLN A 242 29.57 2.97 -8.28
N CYS A 243 28.24 2.89 -8.40
CA CYS A 243 27.36 4.00 -8.02
C CYS A 243 27.48 4.32 -6.54
N GLU A 244 27.35 3.29 -5.69
CA GLU A 244 27.37 3.43 -4.24
C GLU A 244 28.70 3.91 -3.72
N SER A 245 29.81 3.44 -4.28
CA SER A 245 31.15 3.90 -3.92
C SER A 245 31.28 5.41 -4.10
N ALA A 246 30.75 5.95 -5.21
CA ALA A 246 30.76 7.39 -5.47
C ALA A 246 29.80 8.15 -4.53
N ALA A 247 28.58 7.63 -4.34
CA ALA A 247 27.58 8.25 -3.46
C ALA A 247 28.04 8.26 -1.99
N GLN A 248 28.62 7.17 -1.51
CA GLN A 248 29.13 7.03 -0.15
C GLN A 248 30.37 7.88 0.08
N ALA A 249 31.27 7.99 -0.91
CA ALA A 249 32.40 8.90 -0.83
C ALA A 249 31.93 10.36 -0.63
N GLN A 250 30.93 10.83 -1.38
CA GLN A 250 30.36 12.17 -1.19
C GLN A 250 29.77 12.35 0.23
N LYS A 251 29.03 11.37 0.72
CA LYS A 251 28.44 11.40 2.09
C LYS A 251 29.53 11.44 3.17
N LEU A 252 30.59 10.66 3.03
CA LEU A 252 31.72 10.67 3.97
C LEU A 252 32.47 12.01 3.95
N ILE A 253 32.63 12.62 2.77
CA ILE A 253 33.21 13.96 2.63
C ILE A 253 32.32 15.00 3.35
N LEU A 254 31.00 14.97 3.14
CA LEU A 254 30.05 15.84 3.84
C LEU A 254 30.14 15.68 5.37
N LYS A 255 30.17 14.44 5.87
CA LYS A 255 30.35 14.15 7.30
C LYS A 255 31.61 14.79 7.86
N LYS A 256 32.73 14.72 7.12
CA LYS A 256 34.00 15.36 7.51
C LYS A 256 33.91 16.89 7.54
N PHE A 257 33.20 17.50 6.59
CA PHE A 257 32.95 18.96 6.60
C PHE A 257 32.12 19.39 7.80
N TYR A 258 31.00 18.69 8.07
CA TYR A 258 30.14 18.98 9.22
C TYR A 258 30.88 18.81 10.55
N ALA A 259 31.65 17.74 10.70
CA ALA A 259 32.46 17.50 11.90
C ALA A 259 33.52 18.60 12.15
N ARG A 260 33.91 19.34 11.10
CA ARG A 260 34.85 20.47 11.16
C ARG A 260 34.15 21.83 11.24
N GLY A 261 32.82 21.86 11.42
CA GLY A 261 32.03 23.10 11.50
C GLY A 261 31.80 23.80 10.15
N THR A 262 32.14 23.15 9.03
CA THR A 262 31.82 23.69 7.70
C THR A 262 30.40 23.29 7.32
N VAL A 263 29.53 24.29 7.13
CA VAL A 263 28.13 24.12 6.72
C VAL A 263 27.92 24.66 5.30
N GLY A 264 26.91 24.15 4.59
CA GLY A 264 26.56 24.62 3.24
C GLY A 264 27.38 24.02 2.10
N VAL A 265 28.15 22.95 2.34
CA VAL A 265 28.77 22.18 1.27
C VAL A 265 27.70 21.33 0.60
N THR A 266 27.51 21.51 -0.71
CA THR A 266 26.54 20.77 -1.51
C THR A 266 27.24 20.01 -2.62
N PHE A 267 26.92 18.72 -2.76
CA PHE A 267 27.32 17.91 -3.91
C PHE A 267 26.08 17.60 -4.74
N ASN A 268 26.27 17.37 -6.04
CA ASN A 268 25.22 16.76 -6.85
C ASN A 268 24.99 15.35 -6.34
N GLU A 269 23.76 15.06 -5.92
CA GLU A 269 23.35 13.74 -5.46
C GLU A 269 23.63 12.70 -6.55
N ILE A 270 24.22 11.57 -6.14
CA ILE A 270 24.40 10.39 -6.96
C ILE A 270 23.34 9.38 -6.52
N PRO A 271 22.16 9.36 -7.16
CA PRO A 271 21.11 8.42 -6.81
C PRO A 271 21.52 7.02 -7.27
N CYS A 272 21.46 6.08 -6.35
CA CYS A 272 21.68 4.65 -6.60
C CYS A 272 20.43 3.87 -6.21
N ASP A 273 20.16 2.79 -6.92
CA ASP A 273 19.15 1.80 -6.52
C ASP A 273 19.66 0.99 -5.30
N TYR A 274 18.81 0.15 -4.69
CA TYR A 274 19.20 -0.58 -3.47
C TYR A 274 19.92 -1.92 -3.74
N ASP A 275 19.80 -2.49 -4.93
CA ASP A 275 20.94 -3.18 -5.52
C ASP A 275 21.85 -2.05 -6.01
N GLY A 276 23.14 -1.98 -5.79
CA GLY A 276 23.95 -0.77 -6.08
C GLY A 276 24.11 -0.30 -7.54
N ALA A 277 23.16 -0.60 -8.44
CA ALA A 277 23.05 0.01 -9.76
C ALA A 277 22.76 1.52 -9.70
N TYR A 278 22.92 2.17 -10.85
CA TYR A 278 22.55 3.58 -10.99
C TYR A 278 21.03 3.78 -10.88
N GLY A 279 20.67 4.84 -10.15
CA GLY A 279 19.29 5.18 -9.87
C GLY A 279 18.51 5.64 -11.10
N ARG A 280 17.28 6.07 -10.84
CA ARG A 280 16.29 6.36 -11.89
C ARG A 280 16.57 7.61 -12.72
N TYR A 281 17.39 8.52 -12.20
CA TYR A 281 17.75 9.74 -12.89
C TYR A 281 19.18 10.17 -12.54
N LYS A 282 19.72 11.13 -13.28
CA LYS A 282 20.91 11.90 -12.87
C LYS A 282 20.73 13.37 -13.22
N VAL A 283 21.41 14.24 -12.49
CA VAL A 283 21.40 15.69 -12.72
C VAL A 283 22.70 16.11 -13.39
N GLU A 284 22.61 16.70 -14.57
CA GLU A 284 23.74 17.26 -15.31
C GLU A 284 23.36 18.66 -15.79
N ASN A 285 24.18 19.68 -15.45
CA ASN A 285 24.01 21.07 -15.89
C ASN A 285 22.59 21.64 -15.69
N GLY A 286 21.96 21.32 -14.55
CA GLY A 286 20.61 21.79 -14.22
C GLY A 286 19.48 21.05 -14.94
N VAL A 287 19.77 19.96 -15.64
CA VAL A 287 18.79 19.09 -16.30
C VAL A 287 18.80 17.70 -15.65
N VAL A 288 17.61 17.19 -15.36
CA VAL A 288 17.38 15.83 -14.88
C VAL A 288 17.17 14.93 -16.08
N TYR A 289 17.96 13.86 -16.18
CA TYR A 289 17.83 12.84 -17.22
C TYR A 289 17.40 11.53 -16.59
N CYS A 290 16.38 10.87 -17.12
CA CYS A 290 16.07 9.51 -16.71
C CYS A 290 17.19 8.55 -17.14
N THR A 291 17.58 7.65 -16.23
CA THR A 291 18.71 6.74 -16.42
C THR A 291 18.31 5.29 -16.19
N TRP A 292 19.00 4.41 -16.91
CA TRP A 292 18.93 2.98 -16.69
C TRP A 292 19.93 2.54 -15.61
N ARG A 293 19.91 1.25 -15.27
CA ARG A 293 20.73 0.62 -14.23
C ARG A 293 22.24 0.76 -14.47
N ASP A 294 22.65 0.95 -15.72
CA ASP A 294 24.05 1.21 -16.12
C ASP A 294 24.43 2.70 -16.12
N GLY A 295 23.52 3.58 -15.69
CA GLY A 295 23.72 5.03 -15.63
C GLY A 295 23.57 5.75 -16.97
N LYS A 296 23.27 5.03 -18.07
CA LYS A 296 23.03 5.63 -19.37
C LYS A 296 21.66 6.29 -19.42
N LYS A 297 21.57 7.38 -20.17
CA LYS A 297 20.34 8.16 -20.39
C LYS A 297 19.35 7.33 -21.20
N ILE A 298 18.09 7.33 -20.79
CA ILE A 298 17.00 6.64 -21.50
C ILE A 298 16.34 7.64 -22.45
N GLY A 299 16.53 7.44 -23.76
CA GLY A 299 15.87 8.24 -24.78
C GLY A 299 16.04 9.75 -24.57
N SER A 300 14.96 10.49 -24.82
CA SER A 300 14.87 11.94 -24.63
C SER A 300 14.15 12.36 -23.34
N PHE A 301 14.00 11.44 -22.37
CA PHE A 301 13.28 11.72 -21.13
C PHE A 301 14.09 12.63 -20.20
N GLN A 302 13.67 13.89 -20.11
CA GLN A 302 14.37 14.91 -19.34
C GLN A 302 13.43 16.01 -18.84
N ILE A 303 13.86 16.69 -17.78
CA ILE A 303 13.15 17.85 -17.23
C ILE A 303 14.12 18.81 -16.56
N ARG A 304 13.72 20.07 -16.33
CA ARG A 304 14.51 21.03 -15.56
C ARG A 304 14.64 20.58 -14.10
N SER A 305 15.82 20.74 -13.52
CA SER A 305 16.11 20.41 -12.10
C SER A 305 15.21 21.09 -11.08
N SER A 306 14.63 22.26 -11.40
CA SER A 306 13.63 22.92 -10.55
C SER A 306 12.35 22.10 -10.36
N MET A 307 12.10 21.10 -11.21
CA MET A 307 10.94 20.20 -11.16
C MET A 307 11.36 18.78 -10.73
N LEU A 308 12.47 18.63 -10.00
CA LEU A 308 12.97 17.33 -9.57
C LEU A 308 11.96 16.54 -8.70
N SER A 309 11.17 17.24 -7.87
CA SER A 309 10.17 16.60 -7.00
C SER A 309 9.01 15.96 -7.75
N SER A 310 8.77 16.35 -9.00
CA SER A 310 7.67 15.80 -9.81
C SER A 310 8.10 14.70 -10.78
N VAL A 311 9.39 14.31 -10.79
CA VAL A 311 9.89 13.26 -11.70
C VAL A 311 10.24 11.96 -10.97
N ASN A 312 9.73 10.85 -11.50
CA ASN A 312 9.97 9.51 -10.99
C ASN A 312 10.60 8.57 -12.04
N CYS A 313 10.57 8.92 -13.33
CA CYS A 313 11.15 8.13 -14.43
C CYS A 313 10.64 6.68 -14.54
N TYR A 314 9.51 6.35 -13.92
CA TYR A 314 9.01 4.96 -13.89
C TYR A 314 8.64 4.48 -15.30
N CYS A 315 7.92 5.29 -16.07
CA CYS A 315 7.51 4.94 -17.44
C CYS A 315 8.74 4.78 -18.35
N ALA A 316 9.69 5.72 -18.29
CA ALA A 316 10.94 5.64 -19.05
C ALA A 316 11.68 4.32 -18.81
N ARG A 317 11.83 3.90 -17.55
CA ARG A 317 12.48 2.64 -17.19
C ARG A 317 11.67 1.42 -17.63
N ASP A 318 10.35 1.49 -17.53
CA ASP A 318 9.48 0.40 -17.98
C ASP A 318 9.58 0.17 -19.50
N THR A 319 9.88 1.19 -20.33
CA THR A 319 10.17 0.99 -21.76
C THR A 319 11.36 0.06 -22.05
N ILE A 320 12.30 -0.07 -21.11
CA ILE A 320 13.43 -1.00 -21.20
C ILE A 320 13.02 -2.35 -20.62
N ILE A 321 12.40 -2.36 -19.44
CA ILE A 321 11.95 -3.59 -18.76
C ILE A 321 11.06 -4.44 -19.66
N TYR A 322 10.05 -3.83 -20.30
CA TYR A 322 9.12 -4.54 -21.18
C TYR A 322 9.82 -5.05 -22.44
N ARG A 323 10.74 -4.26 -23.01
CA ARG A 323 11.52 -4.64 -24.19
C ARG A 323 12.43 -5.83 -23.92
N GLU A 324 13.16 -5.81 -22.79
CA GLU A 324 14.02 -6.92 -22.36
C GLU A 324 13.21 -8.20 -22.07
N ALA A 325 11.96 -8.04 -21.60
CA ALA A 325 11.04 -9.16 -21.40
C ALA A 325 10.34 -9.64 -22.69
N GLY A 326 10.52 -8.96 -23.83
CA GLY A 326 9.81 -9.27 -25.08
C GLY A 326 8.31 -9.01 -25.02
N ILE A 327 7.84 -8.15 -24.10
CA ILE A 327 6.43 -7.79 -23.92
C ILE A 327 6.19 -6.42 -24.58
N PRO A 328 5.15 -6.27 -25.42
CA PRO A 328 4.81 -4.97 -26.00
C PRO A 328 4.51 -3.94 -24.91
N PHE A 329 5.18 -2.78 -24.97
CA PHE A 329 4.89 -1.66 -24.10
C PHE A 329 3.93 -0.71 -24.82
N THR A 330 2.71 -0.56 -24.28
CA THR A 330 1.62 0.17 -24.94
C THR A 330 1.23 1.47 -24.25
N LEU A 331 1.84 1.80 -23.12
CA LEU A 331 1.52 3.00 -22.34
C LEU A 331 2.32 4.21 -22.83
N ALA A 332 1.70 5.38 -22.78
CA ALA A 332 2.32 6.66 -23.08
C ALA A 332 3.13 7.17 -21.89
N CYS A 333 4.35 7.63 -22.19
CA CYS A 333 5.24 8.30 -21.24
C CYS A 333 5.30 9.80 -21.54
N GLY A 334 5.21 10.62 -20.50
CA GLY A 334 5.46 12.05 -20.61
C GLY A 334 6.93 12.32 -20.90
N GLY A 335 7.25 13.51 -21.43
CA GLY A 335 8.63 13.91 -21.75
C GLY A 335 9.59 13.94 -20.54
N ASN A 336 9.05 13.98 -19.32
CA ASN A 336 9.82 13.86 -18.08
C ASN A 336 10.12 12.41 -17.66
N GLY A 337 9.60 11.41 -18.39
CA GLY A 337 9.78 9.99 -18.12
C GLY A 337 8.78 9.38 -17.13
N ASN A 338 7.82 10.15 -16.64
CA ASN A 338 6.69 9.63 -15.86
C ASN A 338 5.62 9.04 -16.79
N TYR A 339 4.69 8.28 -16.22
CA TYR A 339 3.47 7.90 -16.93
C TYR A 339 2.60 9.13 -17.16
N GLU A 340 2.00 9.24 -18.35
CA GLU A 340 0.88 10.17 -18.54
C GLU A 340 -0.35 9.56 -17.86
N TYR A 341 -1.03 10.29 -16.96
CA TYR A 341 -2.17 9.70 -16.25
C TYR A 341 -3.33 9.39 -17.20
N SER A 342 -3.61 10.28 -18.14
CA SER A 342 -4.56 10.03 -19.22
C SER A 342 -3.88 9.26 -20.34
N GLN A 343 -4.46 8.16 -20.75
CA GLN A 343 -3.97 7.29 -21.81
C GLN A 343 -5.03 7.18 -22.92
N ASP A 344 -4.58 6.98 -24.15
CA ASP A 344 -5.45 6.75 -25.31
C ASP A 344 -4.95 5.53 -26.07
N GLN A 345 -5.83 4.56 -26.26
CA GLN A 345 -5.58 3.42 -27.14
C GLN A 345 -6.72 3.30 -28.15
N ASN A 346 -6.45 3.70 -29.39
CA ASN A 346 -7.39 3.66 -30.52
C ASN A 346 -8.72 4.43 -30.25
N GLY A 347 -8.65 5.56 -29.55
CA GLY A 347 -9.81 6.40 -29.22
C GLY A 347 -10.51 5.99 -27.92
N GLN A 348 -10.06 4.91 -27.26
CA GLN A 348 -10.53 4.56 -25.92
C GLN A 348 -9.64 5.22 -24.87
N LEU A 349 -10.22 6.15 -24.11
CA LEU A 349 -9.56 6.82 -23.01
C LEU A 349 -9.61 5.99 -21.73
N PHE A 350 -8.47 5.86 -21.07
CA PHE A 350 -8.33 5.19 -19.79
C PHE A 350 -7.31 5.92 -18.92
N CYS A 351 -7.31 5.66 -17.62
CA CYS A 351 -6.37 6.30 -16.69
C CYS A 351 -5.40 5.30 -16.09
N VAL A 352 -4.15 5.74 -15.90
CA VAL A 352 -3.14 5.05 -15.10
C VAL A 352 -2.66 5.92 -13.94
N ASP A 353 -2.17 5.29 -12.88
CA ASP A 353 -1.51 6.00 -11.78
C ASP A 353 -0.02 6.26 -12.04
N SER A 354 0.68 6.81 -11.04
CA SER A 354 2.11 7.10 -11.12
C SER A 354 2.98 5.87 -11.36
N ASP A 355 2.49 4.67 -11.07
CA ASP A 355 3.19 3.41 -11.24
C ASP A 355 2.90 2.73 -12.59
N GLY A 356 2.04 3.33 -13.42
CA GLY A 356 1.65 2.81 -14.72
C GLY A 356 0.53 1.79 -14.66
N PHE A 357 -0.18 1.71 -13.52
CA PHE A 357 -1.29 0.79 -13.37
C PHE A 357 -2.60 1.40 -13.81
N VAL A 358 -3.37 0.67 -14.63
CA VAL A 358 -4.72 1.07 -15.03
C VAL A 358 -5.62 1.18 -13.80
N VAL A 359 -6.20 2.36 -13.59
CA VAL A 359 -7.12 2.67 -12.48
C VAL A 359 -8.57 2.81 -12.93
N THR A 360 -8.81 3.04 -14.23
CA THR A 360 -10.13 2.93 -14.86
C THR A 360 -9.94 2.69 -16.36
N THR A 361 -10.84 1.93 -16.98
CA THR A 361 -10.86 1.63 -18.43
C THR A 361 -11.85 2.49 -19.21
N GLU A 362 -12.64 3.30 -18.51
CA GLU A 362 -13.65 4.18 -19.10
C GLU A 362 -13.57 5.56 -18.44
N VAL A 363 -13.29 6.57 -19.25
CA VAL A 363 -13.10 7.95 -18.81
C VAL A 363 -13.87 8.88 -19.74
N ALA A 364 -14.70 9.75 -19.18
CA ALA A 364 -15.41 10.73 -19.99
C ALA A 364 -14.43 11.78 -20.55
N PRO A 365 -14.68 12.36 -21.75
CA PRO A 365 -13.85 13.42 -22.27
C PRO A 365 -13.76 14.60 -21.28
N ASN A 366 -12.54 14.96 -20.87
CA ASN A 366 -12.20 15.98 -19.86
C ASN A 366 -12.37 15.58 -18.38
N GLU A 367 -12.67 14.32 -18.07
CA GLU A 367 -12.66 13.85 -16.68
C GLU A 367 -11.22 13.67 -16.18
N SER A 368 -10.90 14.23 -15.00
CA SER A 368 -9.56 14.09 -14.42
C SER A 368 -9.33 12.68 -13.89
N CYS A 369 -8.17 12.11 -14.25
CA CYS A 369 -7.72 10.83 -13.73
C CYS A 369 -7.53 10.80 -12.21
N ASP A 370 -7.31 11.96 -11.57
CA ASP A 370 -7.13 12.06 -10.11
C ASP A 370 -8.30 11.44 -9.35
N LYS A 371 -9.52 11.53 -9.90
CA LYS A 371 -10.74 10.95 -9.31
C LYS A 371 -10.64 9.43 -9.11
N PHE A 372 -9.89 8.73 -9.94
CA PHE A 372 -9.76 7.27 -9.90
C PHE A 372 -8.53 6.80 -9.10
N ILE A 373 -7.69 7.75 -8.64
CA ILE A 373 -6.45 7.49 -7.92
C ILE A 373 -6.68 7.77 -6.44
N TYR A 374 -6.67 6.72 -5.62
CA TYR A 374 -7.06 6.78 -4.20
C TYR A 374 -6.23 7.78 -3.35
N ASN A 375 -4.96 7.98 -3.70
CA ASN A 375 -4.03 8.88 -3.02
C ASN A 375 -3.85 10.22 -3.74
N SER A 376 -4.75 10.57 -4.65
CA SER A 376 -4.72 11.88 -5.30
C SER A 376 -5.28 12.98 -4.40
N ALA A 377 -5.01 14.22 -4.80
CA ALA A 377 -5.56 15.41 -4.16
C ALA A 377 -7.10 15.52 -4.30
N PHE A 378 -7.73 14.76 -5.20
CA PHE A 378 -9.20 14.75 -5.34
C PHE A 378 -9.91 14.34 -4.05
N TYR A 379 -9.26 13.47 -3.27
CA TYR A 379 -9.80 12.98 -2.02
C TYR A 379 -9.30 13.77 -0.80
N ASP A 380 -8.46 14.81 -0.98
CA ASP A 380 -8.09 15.72 0.10
C ASP A 380 -9.36 16.46 0.52
N GLU A 381 -9.95 16.02 1.64
CA GLU A 381 -11.07 16.70 2.29
C GLU A 381 -10.48 17.61 3.36
N ASP A 382 -10.74 18.91 3.26
CA ASP A 382 -10.50 19.88 4.34
C ASP A 382 -11.34 19.56 5.60
#